data_AF-A0AAW1L1L7-F1
#
_entry.id   AF-A0AAW1L1L7-F1
#
_cell.length_a   1.000
_cell.length_b   1.000
_cell.length_c   1.000
_cell.angle_alpha   90.00
_cell.angle_beta   90.00
_cell.angle_gamma   90.00
#
_symmetry.space_group_name_H-M   'P 1'
#
loop_
_entity.id
_entity.type
_entity.pdbx_description
1 polymer ?
#
loop_
_entity_poly.entity_id
_entity_poly.type
_entity_poly.pdbx_seq_one_letter_code
_entity_poly.pdbx_strand_id
1 'polypeptide(L)'
;MHREELIKTLVGAAEALKEMLLTRCTKDYQNMCKVLGEEYQSITEKALGIPKSTAELMELIAYVNEVETVILYQMEERLREVLKYMLFLSDHAMFTPVEMKQNNMTFWWYLRMARTIDEHREMVDQKMQEFQDSLNNRIQKFTDDLEVYARMVDDLQNNGNIEDLPKYHKKATQLDNRLIGAMEKIDRFNEEETAFKFELSQYPLRKQIYDKLVPYKKLYDNATEFLEKHDQWMTAKVGSYIPDDIETDVQQYYRVIYKLEKVFSDRPATAALTTTVREQIEEFKEHMPIIQTLGNPGMKDRHWEKVSEIVGFPIKVDSELTLAKIIDYGLDDYIEKFESISEAATKENNLEKNLNKMIAEWADQEFSVLIYKDTGTYILSAIDEIQVLLDDHIIKTQTMKNSPYIKPFETEIYNWEAKLQLLQEILDEWLKVQATWMYLEPIFSSPDIQQQMPEEGRRFTAVDKIWRDIMKTVFSDNKVLAVVEIDKMLERLKKCNNLLEVIQRGLNDYLEKKRLFFPRFFFLSNDELLEILSETKDPTRVQPHLKKCFEGIAKLNFTEDLDVTQMKSSEGEIVPLVDVIQTSLARGQVEKWLSELEKDMKASVYKMVAESVAD
;
A
#
# COMPACT_ATOMS: atom_id res chain seq x y z
N MET A 1 -90.11 -23.24 32.53
CA MET A 1 -89.85 -23.08 31.08
C MET A 1 -90.70 -24.08 30.33
N HIS A 2 -91.60 -23.60 29.47
CA HIS A 2 -92.45 -24.46 28.66
C HIS A 2 -91.65 -25.06 27.50
N ARG A 3 -91.84 -26.37 27.27
CA ARG A 3 -91.12 -27.19 26.28
C ARG A 3 -91.11 -26.57 24.87
N GLU A 4 -92.16 -25.87 24.48
CA GLU A 4 -92.29 -25.23 23.16
C GLU A 4 -91.32 -24.06 22.96
N GLU A 5 -91.04 -23.28 24.01
CA GLU A 5 -90.18 -22.09 23.94
C GLU A 5 -88.70 -22.49 23.82
N LEU A 6 -88.31 -23.59 24.48
CA LEU A 6 -86.99 -24.20 24.31
C LEU A 6 -86.80 -24.77 22.90
N ILE A 7 -87.81 -25.46 22.36
CA ILE A 7 -87.77 -26.00 20.98
C ILE A 7 -87.63 -24.86 19.96
N LYS A 8 -88.43 -23.79 20.08
CA LYS A 8 -88.32 -22.62 19.18
C LYS A 8 -86.94 -21.97 19.23
N THR A 9 -86.38 -21.80 20.43
CA THR A 9 -85.04 -21.22 20.59
C THR A 9 -83.95 -22.11 19.97
N LEU A 10 -84.03 -23.43 20.17
CA LEU A 10 -83.07 -24.37 19.58
C LEU A 10 -83.20 -24.46 18.06
N VAL A 11 -84.43 -24.43 17.52
CA VAL A 11 -84.68 -24.38 16.07
C VAL A 11 -84.13 -23.08 15.47
N GLY A 12 -84.41 -21.93 16.08
CA GLY A 12 -83.87 -20.65 15.62
C GLY A 12 -82.34 -20.57 15.67
N ALA A 13 -81.71 -21.17 16.69
CA ALA A 13 -80.25 -21.28 16.76
C ALA A 13 -79.69 -22.21 15.65
N ALA A 14 -80.38 -23.32 15.36
CA ALA A 14 -79.99 -24.22 14.27
C ALA A 14 -80.17 -23.57 12.88
N GLU A 15 -81.24 -22.81 12.66
CA GLU A 15 -81.46 -22.02 11.44
C GLU A 15 -80.40 -20.93 11.27
N ALA A 16 -80.06 -20.21 12.34
CA ALA A 16 -78.98 -19.21 12.29
C ALA A 16 -77.61 -19.84 11.95
N LEU A 17 -77.27 -20.98 12.56
CA LEU A 17 -76.05 -21.72 12.25
C LEU A 17 -76.05 -22.24 10.81
N LYS A 18 -77.20 -22.72 10.32
CA LYS A 18 -77.38 -23.14 8.92
C LYS A 18 -77.12 -21.97 7.96
N GLU A 19 -77.75 -20.81 8.19
CA GLU A 19 -77.56 -19.63 7.33
C GLU A 19 -76.12 -19.11 7.38
N MET A 20 -75.46 -19.14 8.54
CA MET A 20 -74.05 -18.80 8.66
C MET A 20 -73.16 -19.76 7.85
N LEU A 21 -73.45 -21.07 7.89
CA LEU A 21 -72.71 -22.07 7.12
C LEU A 21 -72.93 -21.89 5.62
N LEU A 22 -74.18 -21.71 5.17
CA LEU A 22 -74.50 -21.47 3.76
C LEU A 22 -73.85 -20.19 3.24
N THR A 23 -73.90 -19.10 4.02
CA THR A 23 -73.22 -17.83 3.68
C THR A 23 -71.71 -18.02 3.53
N ARG A 24 -71.09 -18.77 4.44
CA ARG A 24 -69.65 -19.08 4.38
C ARG A 24 -69.31 -19.93 3.15
N CYS A 25 -70.06 -21.01 2.92
CA CYS A 25 -69.88 -21.85 1.73
C CYS A 25 -70.03 -21.03 0.44
N THR A 26 -71.03 -20.15 0.36
CA THR A 26 -71.24 -19.26 -0.78
C THR A 26 -70.06 -18.32 -1.00
N LYS A 27 -69.56 -17.70 0.07
CA LYS A 27 -68.40 -16.80 0.00
C LYS A 27 -67.13 -17.54 -0.44
N ASP A 28 -66.89 -18.72 0.11
CA ASP A 28 -65.68 -19.50 -0.15
C ASP A 28 -65.62 -19.92 -1.64
N TYR A 29 -66.69 -20.48 -2.20
CA TYR A 29 -66.69 -20.88 -3.61
C TYR A 29 -66.69 -19.68 -4.57
N GLN A 30 -67.39 -18.58 -4.24
CA GLN A 30 -67.38 -17.37 -5.05
C GLN A 30 -65.97 -16.75 -5.14
N ASN A 31 -65.22 -16.78 -4.03
CA ASN A 31 -63.82 -16.39 -4.05
C ASN A 31 -62.98 -17.31 -4.95
N MET A 32 -63.21 -18.63 -4.89
CA MET A 32 -62.52 -19.58 -5.77
C MET A 32 -62.83 -19.31 -7.26
N CYS A 33 -64.09 -19.05 -7.61
CA CYS A 33 -64.50 -18.65 -8.96
C CYS A 33 -63.80 -17.37 -9.42
N LYS A 34 -63.70 -16.37 -8.55
CA LYS A 34 -63.04 -15.10 -8.85
C LYS A 34 -61.55 -15.31 -9.17
N VAL A 35 -60.84 -16.01 -8.29
CA VAL A 35 -59.40 -16.27 -8.46
C VAL A 35 -59.13 -17.09 -9.71
N LEU A 36 -59.92 -18.15 -9.97
CA LEU A 36 -59.79 -18.95 -11.19
C LEU A 36 -60.03 -18.10 -12.46
N GLY A 37 -61.01 -17.20 -12.43
CA GLY A 37 -61.29 -16.29 -13.54
C GLY A 37 -60.12 -15.35 -13.85
N GLU A 38 -59.49 -14.78 -12.82
CA GLU A 38 -58.31 -13.90 -12.95
C GLU A 38 -57.09 -14.67 -13.49
N GLU A 39 -56.86 -15.89 -13.00
CA GLU A 39 -55.79 -16.77 -13.49
C GLU A 39 -55.98 -17.13 -14.97
N TYR A 40 -57.18 -17.55 -15.39
CA TYR A 40 -57.46 -17.86 -16.80
C TYR A 40 -57.30 -16.64 -17.72
N GLN A 41 -57.72 -15.47 -17.25
CA GLN A 41 -57.54 -14.22 -18.00
C GLN A 41 -56.06 -13.90 -18.17
N SER A 42 -55.27 -13.98 -17.11
CA SER A 42 -53.83 -13.70 -17.15
C SER A 42 -53.08 -14.65 -18.09
N ILE A 43 -53.42 -15.95 -18.05
CA ILE A 43 -52.90 -16.95 -18.98
C ILE A 43 -53.20 -16.55 -20.43
N THR A 44 -54.45 -16.15 -20.71
CA THR A 44 -54.88 -15.76 -22.06
C THR A 44 -54.15 -14.53 -22.57
N GLU A 45 -54.01 -13.49 -21.74
CA GLU A 45 -53.30 -12.26 -22.08
C GLU A 45 -51.82 -12.53 -22.38
N LYS A 46 -51.17 -13.41 -21.59
CA LYS A 46 -49.78 -13.78 -21.82
C LYS A 46 -49.61 -14.67 -23.04
N ALA A 47 -50.42 -15.73 -23.18
CA ALA A 47 -50.33 -16.70 -24.30
C ALA A 47 -50.54 -16.04 -25.67
N LEU A 48 -51.42 -15.04 -25.76
CA LEU A 48 -51.72 -14.33 -27.00
C LEU A 48 -50.88 -13.04 -27.20
N GLY A 49 -49.92 -12.78 -26.31
CA GLY A 49 -48.96 -11.70 -26.47
C GLY A 49 -48.04 -11.94 -27.66
N ILE A 50 -47.81 -10.92 -28.49
CA ILE A 50 -46.96 -11.04 -29.68
C ILE A 50 -45.47 -10.94 -29.25
N PRO A 51 -44.66 -12.00 -29.43
CA PRO A 51 -43.24 -11.96 -29.08
C PRO A 51 -42.47 -11.06 -30.04
N LYS A 52 -41.46 -10.34 -29.52
CA LYS A 52 -40.63 -9.39 -30.29
C LYS A 52 -39.26 -9.96 -30.66
N SER A 53 -38.86 -11.09 -30.06
CA SER A 53 -37.58 -11.74 -30.31
C SER A 53 -37.71 -13.25 -30.28
N THR A 54 -36.73 -13.94 -30.85
CA THR A 54 -36.60 -15.40 -30.77
C THR A 54 -36.60 -15.90 -29.32
N ALA A 55 -35.89 -15.20 -28.42
CA ALA A 55 -35.86 -15.55 -27.00
C ALA A 55 -37.24 -15.44 -26.34
N GLU A 56 -37.97 -14.33 -26.58
CA GLU A 56 -39.33 -14.15 -26.07
C GLU A 56 -40.31 -15.20 -26.63
N LEU A 57 -40.16 -15.58 -27.90
CA LEU A 57 -40.97 -16.63 -28.52
C LEU A 57 -40.71 -18.00 -27.86
N MET A 58 -39.45 -18.37 -27.64
CA MET A 58 -39.10 -19.64 -27.00
C MET A 58 -39.57 -19.71 -25.54
N GLU A 59 -39.44 -18.60 -24.80
CA GLU A 59 -39.97 -18.50 -23.44
C GLU A 59 -41.50 -18.64 -23.43
N LEU A 60 -42.19 -18.00 -24.37
CA LEU A 60 -43.64 -18.07 -24.48
C LEU A 60 -44.12 -19.49 -24.83
N ILE A 61 -43.43 -20.19 -25.73
CA ILE A 61 -43.70 -21.60 -26.04
C ILE A 61 -43.51 -22.48 -24.80
N ALA A 62 -42.41 -22.31 -24.05
CA ALA A 62 -42.16 -23.06 -22.83
C ALA A 62 -43.26 -22.80 -21.78
N TYR A 63 -43.65 -21.54 -21.60
CA TYR A 63 -44.71 -21.14 -20.69
C TYR A 63 -46.06 -21.78 -21.04
N VAL A 64 -46.49 -21.72 -22.31
CA VAL A 64 -47.79 -22.30 -22.69
C VAL A 64 -47.78 -23.83 -22.61
N ASN A 65 -46.64 -24.48 -22.88
CA ASN A 65 -46.49 -25.92 -22.64
C ASN A 65 -46.65 -26.27 -21.16
N GLU A 66 -46.08 -25.50 -20.23
CA GLU A 66 -46.28 -25.69 -18.79
C GLU A 66 -47.74 -25.44 -18.39
N VAL A 67 -48.36 -24.40 -18.96
CA VAL A 67 -49.78 -24.10 -18.75
C VAL A 67 -50.64 -25.30 -19.15
N GLU A 68 -50.45 -25.83 -20.36
CA GLU A 68 -51.24 -26.93 -20.91
C GLU A 68 -51.03 -28.24 -20.15
N THR A 69 -49.79 -28.54 -19.74
CA THR A 69 -49.45 -29.84 -19.13
C THR A 69 -49.67 -29.91 -17.63
N VAL A 70 -49.51 -28.79 -16.91
CA VAL A 70 -49.53 -28.77 -15.44
C VAL A 70 -50.63 -27.84 -14.91
N ILE A 71 -50.62 -26.58 -15.33
CA ILE A 71 -51.45 -25.55 -14.69
C ILE A 71 -52.94 -25.77 -14.95
N LEU A 72 -53.32 -26.07 -16.20
CA LEU A 72 -54.73 -26.30 -16.54
C LEU A 72 -55.32 -27.52 -15.84
N TYR A 73 -54.53 -28.58 -15.63
CA TYR A 73 -54.96 -29.74 -14.87
C TYR A 73 -55.28 -29.37 -13.41
N GLN A 74 -54.40 -28.60 -12.75
CA GLN A 74 -54.62 -28.13 -11.38
C GLN A 74 -55.83 -27.17 -11.29
N MET A 75 -56.00 -26.31 -12.28
CA MET A 75 -57.16 -25.41 -12.36
C MET A 75 -58.46 -26.18 -12.58
N GLU A 76 -58.45 -27.27 -13.35
CA GLU A 76 -59.59 -28.16 -13.54
C GLU A 76 -59.98 -28.85 -12.22
N GLU A 77 -59.02 -29.33 -11.42
CA GLU A 77 -59.30 -29.89 -10.10
C GLU A 77 -59.97 -28.86 -9.17
N ARG A 78 -59.45 -27.62 -9.14
CA ARG A 78 -60.07 -26.52 -8.38
C ARG A 78 -61.48 -26.18 -8.90
N LEU A 79 -61.70 -26.26 -10.20
CA LEU A 79 -63.01 -26.07 -10.82
C LEU A 79 -63.99 -27.20 -10.44
N ARG A 80 -63.51 -28.43 -10.29
CA ARG A 80 -64.31 -29.57 -9.77
C ARG A 80 -64.71 -29.37 -8.32
N GLU A 81 -63.85 -28.79 -7.48
CA GLU A 81 -64.23 -28.39 -6.12
C GLU A 81 -65.33 -27.33 -6.13
N VAL A 82 -65.18 -26.29 -6.96
CA VAL A 82 -66.22 -25.27 -7.17
C VAL A 82 -67.56 -25.90 -7.57
N LEU A 83 -67.56 -26.90 -8.47
CA LEU A 83 -68.77 -27.65 -8.83
C LEU A 83 -69.40 -28.38 -7.62
N LYS A 84 -68.61 -28.98 -6.73
CA LYS A 84 -69.13 -29.64 -5.52
C LYS A 84 -69.86 -28.64 -4.61
N TYR A 85 -69.29 -27.46 -4.40
CA TYR A 85 -69.95 -26.39 -3.65
C TYR A 85 -71.26 -25.95 -4.30
N MET A 86 -71.27 -25.78 -5.63
CA MET A 86 -72.49 -25.39 -6.35
C MET A 86 -73.59 -26.44 -6.24
N LEU A 87 -73.26 -27.72 -6.43
CA LEU A 87 -74.24 -28.81 -6.31
C LEU A 87 -74.81 -28.91 -4.90
N PHE A 88 -73.96 -28.77 -3.87
CA PHE A 88 -74.45 -28.75 -2.49
C PHE A 88 -75.35 -27.54 -2.21
N LEU A 89 -74.96 -26.35 -2.69
CA LEU A 89 -75.73 -25.13 -2.45
C LEU A 89 -77.04 -25.10 -3.25
N SER A 90 -77.12 -25.72 -4.43
CA SER A 90 -78.36 -25.72 -5.22
C SER A 90 -79.53 -26.41 -4.52
N ASP A 91 -79.25 -27.37 -3.63
CA ASP A 91 -80.27 -28.08 -2.85
C ASP A 91 -80.71 -27.28 -1.59
N HIS A 92 -79.99 -26.22 -1.24
CA HIS A 92 -80.12 -25.55 0.07
C HIS A 92 -80.25 -24.02 0.02
N ALA A 93 -79.89 -23.37 -1.09
CA ALA A 93 -79.92 -21.92 -1.27
C ALA A 93 -80.19 -21.55 -2.74
N MET A 94 -80.80 -20.38 -2.97
CA MET A 94 -81.00 -19.82 -4.31
C MET A 94 -79.82 -18.91 -4.68
N PHE A 95 -79.17 -19.16 -5.81
CA PHE A 95 -78.07 -18.31 -6.27
C PHE A 95 -78.56 -16.92 -6.69
N THR A 96 -77.80 -15.90 -6.30
CA THR A 96 -78.07 -14.53 -6.76
C THR A 96 -77.66 -14.33 -8.22
N PRO A 97 -78.21 -13.33 -8.94
CA PRO A 97 -77.79 -13.04 -10.32
C PRO A 97 -76.29 -12.74 -10.47
N VAL A 98 -75.68 -12.14 -9.45
CA VAL A 98 -74.23 -11.82 -9.44
C VAL A 98 -73.41 -13.11 -9.33
N GLU A 99 -73.80 -14.02 -8.43
CA GLU A 99 -73.17 -15.33 -8.27
C GLU A 99 -73.26 -16.15 -9.55
N MET A 100 -74.44 -16.23 -10.16
CA MET A 100 -74.63 -16.95 -11.42
C MET A 100 -73.75 -16.40 -12.55
N LYS A 101 -73.61 -15.07 -12.64
CA LYS A 101 -72.74 -14.44 -13.63
C LYS A 101 -71.28 -14.84 -13.41
N GLN A 102 -70.78 -14.81 -12.18
CA GLN A 102 -69.40 -15.20 -11.85
C GLN A 102 -69.15 -16.68 -12.15
N ASN A 103 -70.13 -17.53 -11.85
CA ASN A 103 -70.06 -18.97 -12.11
C ASN A 103 -69.94 -19.22 -13.61
N ASN A 104 -70.86 -18.66 -14.39
CA ASN A 104 -70.87 -18.79 -15.85
C ASN A 104 -69.56 -18.28 -16.48
N MET A 105 -69.03 -17.16 -15.99
CA MET A 105 -67.75 -16.63 -16.46
C MET A 105 -66.59 -17.60 -16.22
N THR A 106 -66.54 -18.23 -15.04
CA THR A 106 -65.46 -19.15 -14.66
C THR A 106 -65.48 -20.41 -15.54
N PHE A 107 -66.65 -21.01 -15.78
CA PHE A 107 -66.77 -22.17 -16.68
C PHE A 107 -66.57 -21.80 -18.15
N TRP A 108 -66.99 -20.59 -18.55
CA TRP A 108 -66.73 -20.10 -19.89
C TRP A 108 -65.23 -19.97 -20.17
N TRP A 109 -64.45 -19.45 -19.22
CA TRP A 109 -62.99 -19.38 -19.35
C TRP A 109 -62.34 -20.74 -19.50
N TYR A 110 -62.77 -21.72 -18.71
CA TYR A 110 -62.31 -23.11 -18.85
C TYR A 110 -62.57 -23.65 -20.27
N LEU A 111 -63.79 -23.46 -20.79
CA LEU A 111 -64.15 -23.91 -22.14
C LEU A 111 -63.42 -23.12 -23.25
N ARG A 112 -63.12 -21.84 -23.01
CA ARG A 112 -62.37 -21.00 -23.95
C ARG A 112 -60.90 -21.38 -24.03
N MET A 113 -60.33 -21.95 -22.96
CA MET A 113 -58.89 -22.13 -22.86
C MET A 113 -58.30 -23.03 -23.95
N ALA A 114 -59.05 -24.06 -24.39
CA ALA A 114 -58.66 -24.87 -25.54
C ALA A 114 -58.46 -24.02 -26.81
N ARG A 115 -59.40 -23.11 -27.09
CA ARG A 115 -59.30 -22.17 -28.21
C ARG A 115 -58.16 -21.17 -28.04
N THR A 116 -57.91 -20.70 -26.82
CA THR A 116 -56.77 -19.82 -26.54
C THR A 116 -55.44 -20.52 -26.86
N ILE A 117 -55.30 -21.81 -26.55
CA ILE A 117 -54.11 -22.60 -26.87
C ILE A 117 -53.98 -22.77 -28.39
N ASP A 118 -55.08 -23.04 -29.11
CA ASP A 118 -55.05 -23.14 -30.57
C ASP A 118 -54.65 -21.80 -31.23
N GLU A 119 -55.21 -20.68 -30.76
CA GLU A 119 -54.85 -19.33 -31.22
C GLU A 119 -53.36 -19.01 -30.93
N HIS A 120 -52.83 -19.46 -29.78
CA HIS A 120 -51.42 -19.36 -29.46
C HIS A 120 -50.54 -20.19 -30.42
N ARG A 121 -50.93 -21.44 -30.71
CA ARG A 121 -50.19 -22.30 -31.65
C ARG A 121 -50.12 -21.70 -33.04
N GLU A 122 -51.23 -21.18 -33.56
CA GLU A 122 -51.24 -20.48 -34.86
C GLU A 122 -50.32 -19.25 -34.87
N MET A 123 -50.31 -18.47 -33.78
CA MET A 123 -49.42 -17.31 -33.65
C MET A 123 -47.95 -17.73 -33.60
N VAL A 124 -47.64 -18.79 -32.84
CA VAL A 124 -46.28 -19.35 -32.73
C VAL A 124 -45.81 -19.84 -34.09
N ASP A 125 -46.62 -20.58 -34.85
CA ASP A 125 -46.25 -21.09 -36.16
C ASP A 125 -45.92 -19.94 -37.13
N GLN A 126 -46.75 -18.89 -37.15
CA GLN A 126 -46.52 -17.71 -37.98
C GLN A 126 -45.24 -16.95 -37.58
N LYS A 127 -45.06 -16.69 -36.27
CA LYS A 127 -43.91 -15.93 -35.77
C LYS A 127 -42.61 -16.71 -35.85
N MET A 128 -42.66 -18.03 -35.65
CA MET A 128 -41.53 -18.92 -35.82
C MET A 128 -41.02 -18.89 -37.26
N GLN A 129 -41.91 -18.99 -38.25
CA GLN A 129 -41.54 -18.88 -39.66
C GLN A 129 -40.94 -17.50 -39.98
N GLU A 130 -41.59 -16.41 -39.53
CA GLU A 130 -41.10 -15.05 -39.75
C GLU A 130 -39.68 -14.82 -39.18
N PHE A 131 -39.43 -15.29 -37.95
CA PHE A 131 -38.11 -15.15 -37.32
C PHE A 131 -37.05 -16.05 -37.95
N GLN A 132 -37.41 -17.28 -38.35
CA GLN A 132 -36.49 -18.15 -39.09
C GLN A 132 -36.09 -17.56 -40.45
N ASP A 133 -37.06 -17.02 -41.20
CA ASP A 133 -36.79 -16.36 -42.49
C ASP A 133 -35.94 -15.09 -42.30
N SER A 134 -36.22 -14.31 -41.26
CA SER A 134 -35.42 -13.14 -40.90
C SER A 134 -33.98 -13.50 -40.52
N LEU A 135 -33.78 -14.57 -39.75
CA LEU A 135 -32.46 -15.07 -39.36
C LEU A 135 -31.66 -15.52 -40.60
N ASN A 136 -32.26 -16.32 -41.48
CA ASN A 136 -31.63 -16.78 -42.71
C ASN A 136 -31.21 -15.59 -43.60
N ASN A 137 -32.07 -14.58 -43.76
CA ASN A 137 -31.74 -13.37 -44.51
C ASN A 137 -30.58 -12.57 -43.88
N ARG A 138 -30.53 -12.49 -42.54
CA ARG A 138 -29.43 -11.83 -41.82
C ARG A 138 -28.11 -12.58 -41.97
N ILE A 139 -28.13 -13.91 -41.90
CA ILE A 139 -26.94 -14.77 -42.11
C ILE A 139 -26.43 -14.65 -43.55
N GLN A 140 -27.33 -14.68 -44.54
CA GLN A 140 -26.93 -14.49 -45.94
C GLN A 140 -26.28 -13.12 -46.15
N LYS A 141 -26.93 -12.05 -45.68
CA LYS A 141 -26.37 -10.69 -45.77
C LYS A 141 -25.02 -10.56 -45.07
N PHE A 142 -24.84 -11.21 -43.92
CA PHE A 142 -23.56 -11.23 -43.22
C PHE A 142 -22.48 -12.00 -44.00
N THR A 143 -22.85 -13.08 -44.68
CA THR A 143 -21.95 -13.82 -45.56
C THR A 143 -21.50 -12.95 -46.74
N ASP A 144 -22.43 -12.20 -47.34
CA ASP A 144 -22.11 -11.23 -48.40
C ASP A 144 -21.19 -10.11 -47.88
N ASP A 145 -21.43 -9.60 -46.67
CA ASP A 145 -20.55 -8.61 -46.00
C ASP A 145 -19.13 -9.17 -45.80
N LEU A 146 -18.99 -10.45 -45.42
CA LEU A 146 -17.69 -11.11 -45.29
C LEU A 146 -16.96 -11.20 -46.63
N GLU A 147 -17.66 -11.46 -47.74
CA GLU A 147 -17.04 -11.42 -49.07
C GLU A 147 -16.52 -10.02 -49.42
N VAL A 148 -17.27 -8.97 -49.05
CA VAL A 148 -16.81 -7.58 -49.23
C VAL A 148 -15.56 -7.33 -48.39
N TYR A 149 -15.52 -7.80 -47.14
CA TYR A 149 -14.33 -7.69 -46.29
C TYR A 149 -13.13 -8.45 -46.84
N ALA A 150 -13.33 -9.63 -47.43
CA ALA A 150 -12.27 -10.37 -48.10
C ALA A 150 -11.65 -9.57 -49.27
N ARG A 151 -12.50 -8.98 -50.12
CA ARG A 151 -12.04 -8.09 -51.21
C ARG A 151 -11.29 -6.88 -50.67
N MET A 152 -11.77 -6.26 -49.58
CA MET A 152 -11.09 -5.14 -48.94
C MET A 152 -9.69 -5.50 -48.41
N VAL A 153 -9.51 -6.70 -47.86
CA VAL A 153 -8.16 -7.17 -47.43
C VAL A 153 -7.28 -7.45 -48.64
N ASP A 154 -7.81 -8.11 -49.67
CA ASP A 154 -7.05 -8.39 -50.88
C ASP A 154 -6.62 -7.09 -51.59
N ASP A 155 -7.42 -6.02 -51.54
CA ASP A 155 -7.06 -4.70 -52.08
C ASP A 155 -5.85 -4.07 -51.36
N LEU A 156 -5.56 -4.44 -50.09
CA LEU A 156 -4.42 -3.90 -49.35
C LEU A 156 -3.07 -4.29 -49.96
N GLN A 157 -3.02 -5.37 -50.76
CA GLN A 157 -1.79 -5.79 -51.46
C GLN A 157 -1.29 -4.77 -52.49
N ASN A 158 -2.17 -3.85 -52.92
CA ASN A 158 -1.88 -2.80 -53.89
C ASN A 158 -1.40 -1.50 -53.24
N ASN A 159 -1.37 -1.42 -51.91
CA ASN A 159 -0.94 -0.24 -51.18
C ASN A 159 0.60 -0.17 -51.18
N GLY A 160 1.15 0.79 -51.92
CA GLY A 160 2.61 0.96 -52.07
C GLY A 160 3.13 2.37 -51.83
N ASN A 161 2.27 3.39 -51.71
CA ASN A 161 2.71 4.78 -51.53
C ASN A 161 2.74 5.16 -50.04
N ILE A 162 3.88 5.63 -49.54
CA ILE A 162 4.04 6.07 -48.16
C ILE A 162 3.20 7.30 -47.81
N GLU A 163 2.93 8.20 -48.77
CA GLU A 163 2.10 9.39 -48.53
C GLU A 163 0.64 9.06 -48.17
N ASP A 164 0.15 7.92 -48.66
CA ASP A 164 -1.19 7.41 -48.37
C ASP A 164 -1.22 6.53 -47.10
N LEU A 165 -0.11 6.38 -46.37
CA LEU A 165 -0.02 5.52 -45.18
C LEU A 165 -1.10 5.83 -44.12
N PRO A 166 -1.42 7.09 -43.77
CA PRO A 166 -2.50 7.39 -42.82
C PRO A 166 -3.87 6.86 -43.27
N LYS A 167 -4.12 6.89 -44.59
CA LYS A 167 -5.36 6.37 -45.20
C LYS A 167 -5.37 4.84 -45.17
N TYR A 168 -4.23 4.19 -45.41
CA TYR A 168 -4.11 2.73 -45.31
C TYR A 168 -4.30 2.24 -43.87
N HIS A 169 -3.64 2.89 -42.91
CA HIS A 169 -3.80 2.63 -41.48
C HIS A 169 -5.27 2.75 -41.04
N LYS A 170 -5.94 3.86 -41.42
CA LYS A 170 -7.36 4.06 -41.13
C LYS A 170 -8.25 2.96 -41.72
N LYS A 171 -8.02 2.56 -42.97
CA LYS A 171 -8.79 1.48 -43.62
C LYS A 171 -8.59 0.13 -42.93
N ALA A 172 -7.34 -0.24 -42.62
CA ALA A 172 -7.02 -1.48 -41.94
C ALA A 172 -7.65 -1.52 -40.53
N THR A 173 -7.57 -0.42 -39.78
CA THR A 173 -8.17 -0.32 -38.44
C THR A 173 -9.70 -0.36 -38.48
N GLN A 174 -10.34 0.27 -39.46
CA GLN A 174 -11.79 0.14 -39.65
C GLN A 174 -12.20 -1.31 -39.97
N LEU A 175 -11.43 -2.00 -40.81
CA LEU A 175 -11.71 -3.39 -41.18
C LEU A 175 -11.50 -4.36 -40.01
N ASP A 176 -10.45 -4.15 -39.22
CA ASP A 176 -10.18 -4.89 -37.99
C ASP A 176 -11.34 -4.74 -36.99
N ASN A 177 -11.80 -3.51 -36.74
CA ASN A 177 -12.97 -3.26 -35.89
C ASN A 177 -14.25 -3.93 -36.41
N ARG A 178 -14.46 -3.95 -37.73
CA ARG A 178 -15.58 -4.67 -38.34
C ARG A 178 -15.49 -6.18 -38.14
N LEU A 179 -14.28 -6.76 -38.21
CA LEU A 179 -14.04 -8.19 -37.97
C LEU A 179 -14.16 -8.57 -36.49
N ILE A 180 -13.85 -7.66 -35.57
CA ILE A 180 -14.12 -7.83 -34.14
C ILE A 180 -15.64 -7.83 -33.91
N GLY A 181 -16.36 -6.81 -34.40
CA GLY A 181 -17.82 -6.78 -34.29
C GLY A 181 -18.53 -7.92 -35.03
N ALA A 182 -17.89 -8.52 -36.04
CA ALA A 182 -18.37 -9.72 -36.71
C ALA A 182 -18.38 -10.95 -35.78
N MET A 183 -17.49 -11.04 -34.80
CA MET A 183 -17.53 -12.12 -33.79
C MET A 183 -18.80 -12.02 -32.95
N GLU A 184 -19.10 -10.83 -32.43
CA GLU A 184 -20.31 -10.62 -31.63
C GLU A 184 -21.59 -10.92 -32.42
N LYS A 185 -21.60 -10.63 -33.73
CA LYS A 185 -22.73 -11.01 -34.61
C LYS A 185 -22.86 -12.52 -34.76
N ILE A 186 -21.74 -13.23 -34.94
CA ILE A 186 -21.72 -14.69 -35.04
C ILE A 186 -22.28 -15.31 -33.76
N ASP A 187 -21.87 -14.82 -32.59
CA ASP A 187 -22.35 -15.33 -31.31
C ASP A 187 -23.88 -15.19 -31.19
N ARG A 188 -24.43 -14.02 -31.57
CA ARG A 188 -25.90 -13.81 -31.59
C ARG A 188 -26.63 -14.71 -32.60
N PHE A 189 -26.05 -14.96 -33.77
CA PHE A 189 -26.65 -15.90 -34.71
C PHE A 189 -26.65 -17.32 -34.15
N ASN A 190 -25.55 -17.76 -33.54
CA ASN A 190 -25.44 -19.08 -32.93
C ASN A 190 -26.44 -19.26 -31.77
N GLU A 191 -26.69 -18.21 -30.97
CA GLU A 191 -27.74 -18.22 -29.94
C GLU A 191 -29.14 -18.44 -30.53
N GLU A 192 -29.49 -17.70 -31.60
CA GLU A 192 -30.77 -17.84 -32.30
C GLU A 192 -30.90 -19.21 -33.01
N GLU A 193 -29.83 -19.71 -33.66
CA GLU A 193 -29.79 -21.04 -34.29
C GLU A 193 -29.96 -22.16 -33.25
N THR A 194 -29.30 -22.04 -32.09
CA THR A 194 -29.46 -23.00 -30.98
C THR A 194 -30.89 -23.03 -30.46
N ALA A 195 -31.52 -21.85 -30.32
CA ALA A 195 -32.91 -21.73 -29.89
C ALA A 195 -33.87 -22.46 -30.84
N PHE A 196 -33.64 -22.36 -32.15
CA PHE A 196 -34.40 -23.11 -33.17
C PHE A 196 -33.93 -24.55 -33.40
N LYS A 197 -32.90 -25.01 -32.66
CA LYS A 197 -32.27 -26.34 -32.81
C LYS A 197 -31.70 -26.59 -34.21
N PHE A 198 -31.21 -25.55 -34.86
CA PHE A 198 -30.46 -25.64 -36.12
C PHE A 198 -29.00 -26.03 -35.86
N GLU A 199 -28.34 -26.54 -36.90
CA GLU A 199 -26.89 -26.72 -36.86
C GLU A 199 -26.20 -25.35 -36.90
N LEU A 200 -25.15 -25.17 -36.08
CA LEU A 200 -24.46 -23.89 -35.96
C LEU A 200 -23.70 -23.53 -37.23
N SER A 201 -24.00 -22.36 -37.79
CA SER A 201 -23.31 -21.83 -38.96
C SER A 201 -21.82 -21.61 -38.69
N GLN A 202 -20.97 -22.05 -39.61
CA GLN A 202 -19.52 -21.90 -39.51
C GLN A 202 -19.02 -20.78 -40.43
N TYR A 203 -18.14 -19.92 -39.91
CA TYR A 203 -17.63 -18.75 -40.63
C TYR A 203 -16.11 -18.79 -40.82
N PRO A 204 -15.55 -19.79 -41.53
CA PRO A 204 -14.11 -19.93 -41.73
C PRO A 204 -13.51 -18.74 -42.49
N LEU A 205 -14.28 -18.14 -43.40
CA LEU A 205 -13.86 -16.97 -44.18
C LEU A 205 -13.50 -15.78 -43.27
N ARG A 206 -14.25 -15.53 -42.20
CA ARG A 206 -13.93 -14.45 -41.25
C ARG A 206 -12.54 -14.61 -40.64
N LYS A 207 -12.19 -15.83 -40.24
CA LYS A 207 -10.86 -16.14 -39.68
C LYS A 207 -9.78 -15.95 -40.73
N GLN A 208 -9.99 -16.43 -41.96
CA GLN A 208 -9.05 -16.24 -43.06
C GLN A 208 -8.80 -14.75 -43.37
N ILE A 209 -9.85 -13.93 -43.36
CA ILE A 209 -9.74 -12.48 -43.56
C ILE A 209 -8.91 -11.85 -42.44
N TYR A 210 -9.20 -12.20 -41.18
CA TYR A 210 -8.46 -11.69 -40.02
C TYR A 210 -6.98 -12.07 -40.08
N ASP A 211 -6.67 -13.35 -40.30
CA ASP A 211 -5.31 -13.86 -40.39
C ASP A 211 -4.53 -13.20 -41.55
N LYS A 212 -5.20 -12.91 -42.69
CA LYS A 212 -4.63 -12.13 -43.79
C LYS A 212 -4.41 -10.64 -43.44
N LEU A 213 -5.30 -10.02 -42.66
CA LEU A 213 -5.24 -8.60 -42.30
C LEU A 213 -4.14 -8.29 -41.28
N VAL A 214 -3.90 -9.18 -40.32
CA VAL A 214 -2.94 -9.03 -39.22
C VAL A 214 -1.57 -8.46 -39.66
N PRO A 215 -0.87 -9.04 -40.65
CA PRO A 215 0.43 -8.52 -41.06
C PRO A 215 0.34 -7.10 -41.65
N TYR A 216 -0.75 -6.76 -42.38
CA TYR A 216 -0.92 -5.42 -42.95
C TYR A 216 -1.17 -4.38 -41.87
N LYS A 217 -2.05 -4.69 -40.92
CA LYS A 217 -2.32 -3.81 -39.78
C LYS A 217 -1.02 -3.57 -39.01
N LYS A 218 -0.25 -4.63 -38.73
CA LYS A 218 1.05 -4.52 -38.06
C LYS A 218 2.04 -3.62 -38.80
N LEU A 219 2.12 -3.74 -40.13
CA LEU A 219 2.92 -2.84 -40.96
C LEU A 219 2.49 -1.40 -40.79
N TYR A 220 1.20 -1.10 -40.97
CA TYR A 220 0.69 0.27 -40.94
C TYR A 220 0.78 0.90 -39.56
N ASP A 221 0.49 0.14 -38.49
CA ASP A 221 0.61 0.62 -37.12
C ASP A 221 2.07 1.00 -36.82
N ASN A 222 3.03 0.10 -37.10
CA ASN A 222 4.45 0.36 -36.81
C ASN A 222 5.04 1.46 -37.70
N ALA A 223 4.67 1.51 -38.98
CA ALA A 223 5.14 2.55 -39.88
C ALA A 223 4.58 3.93 -39.49
N THR A 224 3.30 4.01 -39.14
CA THR A 224 2.68 5.28 -38.72
C THR A 224 3.27 5.76 -37.39
N GLU A 225 3.39 4.87 -36.40
CA GLU A 225 3.96 5.20 -35.10
C GLU A 225 5.43 5.63 -35.21
N PHE A 226 6.23 4.93 -36.03
CA PHE A 226 7.60 5.33 -36.30
C PHE A 226 7.67 6.73 -36.94
N LEU A 227 6.87 7.03 -37.96
CA LEU A 227 6.89 8.35 -38.61
C LEU A 227 6.46 9.48 -37.67
N GLU A 228 5.44 9.24 -36.85
CA GLU A 228 5.00 10.20 -35.84
C GLU A 228 6.08 10.45 -34.77
N LYS A 229 6.72 9.39 -34.26
CA LYS A 229 7.82 9.51 -33.30
C LYS A 229 9.06 10.13 -33.93
N HIS A 230 9.39 9.77 -35.16
CA HIS A 230 10.49 10.36 -35.92
C HIS A 230 10.30 11.87 -36.05
N ASP A 231 9.12 12.33 -36.45
CA ASP A 231 8.81 13.77 -36.52
C ASP A 231 8.95 14.45 -35.14
N GLN A 232 8.46 13.83 -34.08
CA GLN A 232 8.62 14.34 -32.71
C GLN A 232 10.09 14.42 -32.28
N TRP A 233 10.87 13.38 -32.53
CA TRP A 233 12.31 13.35 -32.20
C TRP A 233 13.09 14.41 -32.98
N MET A 234 12.76 14.61 -34.26
CA MET A 234 13.42 15.56 -35.15
C MET A 234 13.08 17.02 -34.83
N THR A 235 11.85 17.28 -34.38
CA THR A 235 11.33 18.64 -34.10
C THR A 235 11.48 19.09 -32.65
N ALA A 236 11.61 18.16 -31.70
CA ALA A 236 11.83 18.51 -30.31
C ALA A 236 13.22 19.10 -30.08
N LYS A 237 13.34 19.89 -29.01
CA LYS A 237 14.62 20.43 -28.54
C LYS A 237 15.57 19.26 -28.22
N VAL A 238 16.83 19.38 -28.62
CA VAL A 238 17.87 18.40 -28.30
C VAL A 238 17.96 18.15 -26.78
N GLY A 239 18.10 16.88 -26.39
CA GLY A 239 18.17 16.45 -24.99
C GLY A 239 16.82 16.33 -24.28
N SER A 240 15.69 16.57 -24.97
CA SER A 240 14.35 16.36 -24.40
C SER A 240 13.98 14.89 -24.26
N TYR A 241 14.55 14.04 -25.11
CA TYR A 241 14.35 12.59 -25.10
C TYR A 241 15.66 11.89 -24.77
N ILE A 242 15.57 10.76 -24.08
CA ILE A 242 16.72 9.94 -23.73
C ILE A 242 17.16 9.17 -24.98
N PRO A 243 18.43 9.29 -25.43
CA PRO A 243 18.90 8.61 -26.63
C PRO A 243 18.73 7.08 -26.63
N ASP A 244 18.92 6.43 -25.49
CA ASP A 244 18.78 4.97 -25.35
C ASP A 244 17.34 4.48 -25.58
N ASP A 245 16.35 5.29 -25.19
CA ASP A 245 14.93 4.98 -25.41
C ASP A 245 14.59 5.08 -26.92
N ILE A 246 15.13 6.11 -27.59
CA ILE A 246 15.02 6.27 -29.04
C ILE A 246 15.64 5.07 -29.76
N GLU A 247 16.86 4.66 -29.38
CA GLU A 247 17.53 3.51 -29.99
C GLU A 247 16.70 2.23 -29.84
N THR A 248 16.13 2.01 -28.65
CA THR A 248 15.30 0.86 -28.35
C THR A 248 14.05 0.82 -29.24
N ASP A 249 13.35 1.94 -29.35
CA ASP A 249 12.16 2.08 -30.20
C ASP A 249 12.51 1.87 -31.68
N VAL A 250 13.53 2.55 -32.19
CA VAL A 250 14.02 2.43 -33.57
C VAL A 250 14.40 0.98 -33.90
N GLN A 251 15.07 0.29 -32.97
CA GLN A 251 15.46 -1.11 -33.14
C GLN A 251 14.25 -2.05 -33.11
N GLN A 252 13.23 -1.75 -32.30
CA GLN A 252 11.97 -2.49 -32.30
C GLN A 252 11.24 -2.34 -33.65
N TYR A 253 11.04 -1.12 -34.14
CA TYR A 253 10.38 -0.87 -35.43
C TYR A 253 11.13 -1.56 -36.56
N TYR A 254 12.47 -1.42 -36.59
CA TYR A 254 13.30 -2.09 -37.59
C TYR A 254 13.08 -3.61 -37.62
N ARG A 255 13.13 -4.26 -36.46
CA ARG A 255 12.96 -5.73 -36.36
C ARG A 255 11.58 -6.18 -36.83
N VAL A 256 10.53 -5.39 -36.58
CA VAL A 256 9.16 -5.69 -37.03
C VAL A 256 9.06 -5.53 -38.55
N ILE A 257 9.49 -4.38 -39.08
CA ILE A 257 9.42 -4.06 -40.51
C ILE A 257 10.27 -5.05 -41.34
N TYR A 258 11.49 -5.37 -40.88
CA TYR A 258 12.37 -6.34 -41.55
C TYR A 258 11.76 -7.75 -41.63
N LYS A 259 11.01 -8.17 -40.61
CA LYS A 259 10.27 -9.45 -40.66
C LYS A 259 9.10 -9.38 -41.64
N LEU A 260 8.38 -8.26 -41.67
CA LEU A 260 7.23 -8.05 -42.55
C LEU A 260 7.64 -7.95 -44.02
N GLU A 261 8.83 -7.43 -44.33
CA GLU A 261 9.36 -7.38 -45.70
C GLU A 261 9.46 -8.79 -46.32
N LYS A 262 9.88 -9.79 -45.53
CA LYS A 262 9.88 -11.19 -45.97
C LYS A 262 8.47 -11.74 -46.18
N VAL A 263 7.52 -11.35 -45.31
CA VAL A 263 6.11 -11.78 -45.37
C VAL A 263 5.42 -11.23 -46.62
N PHE A 264 5.77 -10.02 -47.06
CA PHE A 264 5.17 -9.36 -48.22
C PHE A 264 5.98 -9.49 -49.52
N SER A 265 7.01 -10.34 -49.54
CA SER A 265 7.89 -10.51 -50.71
C SER A 265 7.16 -10.95 -51.98
N ASP A 266 5.99 -11.57 -51.85
CA ASP A 266 5.09 -11.98 -52.92
C ASP A 266 4.14 -10.86 -53.42
N ARG A 267 4.16 -9.68 -52.78
CA ARG A 267 3.22 -8.56 -53.02
C ARG A 267 3.99 -7.28 -53.35
N PRO A 268 4.24 -6.98 -54.64
CA PRO A 268 5.18 -5.94 -55.06
C PRO A 268 4.92 -4.54 -54.49
N ALA A 269 3.67 -4.08 -54.45
CA ALA A 269 3.35 -2.74 -53.95
C ALA A 269 3.56 -2.62 -52.44
N THR A 270 3.03 -3.57 -51.65
CA THR A 270 3.24 -3.59 -50.19
C THR A 270 4.69 -3.85 -49.80
N ALA A 271 5.41 -4.68 -50.56
CA ALA A 271 6.84 -4.87 -50.40
C ALA A 271 7.59 -3.54 -50.57
N ALA A 272 7.30 -2.79 -51.64
CA ALA A 272 7.92 -1.48 -51.89
C ALA A 272 7.69 -0.52 -50.72
N LEU A 273 6.45 -0.40 -50.21
CA LEU A 273 6.16 0.41 -49.02
C LEU A 273 6.97 -0.05 -47.79
N THR A 274 7.03 -1.36 -47.55
CA THR A 274 7.76 -1.93 -46.41
C THR A 274 9.26 -1.64 -46.52
N THR A 275 9.83 -1.75 -47.72
CA THR A 275 11.21 -1.40 -48.03
C THR A 275 11.47 0.09 -47.82
N THR A 276 10.59 0.99 -48.29
CA THR A 276 10.73 2.44 -48.06
C THR A 276 10.73 2.79 -46.57
N VAL A 277 9.82 2.20 -45.78
CA VAL A 277 9.79 2.43 -44.33
C VAL A 277 11.07 1.87 -43.67
N ARG A 278 11.56 0.70 -44.10
CA ARG A 278 12.81 0.12 -43.61
C ARG A 278 13.99 1.04 -43.90
N GLU A 279 14.09 1.57 -45.12
CA GLU A 279 15.16 2.47 -45.55
C GLU A 279 15.15 3.77 -44.73
N GLN A 280 13.98 4.35 -44.45
CA GLN A 280 13.87 5.53 -43.56
C GLN A 280 14.30 5.23 -42.12
N ILE A 281 13.98 4.02 -41.61
CA ILE A 281 14.47 3.59 -40.29
C ILE A 281 15.99 3.40 -40.31
N GLU A 282 16.57 2.88 -41.40
CA GLU A 282 18.02 2.73 -41.55
C GLU A 282 18.73 4.07 -41.67
N GLU A 283 18.20 5.01 -42.45
CA GLU A 283 18.70 6.38 -42.56
C GLU A 283 18.71 7.07 -41.18
N PHE A 284 17.60 7.00 -40.44
CA PHE A 284 17.56 7.56 -39.08
C PHE A 284 18.56 6.87 -38.12
N LYS A 285 18.83 5.57 -38.31
CA LYS A 285 19.82 4.84 -37.52
C LYS A 285 21.24 5.35 -37.72
N GLU A 286 21.58 5.86 -38.91
CA GLU A 286 22.91 6.44 -39.17
C GLU A 286 23.19 7.66 -38.29
N HIS A 287 22.15 8.40 -37.89
CA HIS A 287 22.25 9.54 -36.98
C HIS A 287 22.22 9.17 -35.49
N MET A 288 22.05 7.89 -35.13
CA MET A 288 22.01 7.48 -33.72
C MET A 288 23.28 7.83 -32.93
N PRO A 289 24.51 7.73 -33.47
CA PRO A 289 25.71 8.13 -32.74
C PRO A 289 25.72 9.62 -32.35
N ILE A 290 25.25 10.51 -33.23
CA ILE A 290 25.16 11.93 -32.89
C ILE A 290 24.02 12.23 -31.91
N ILE A 291 22.91 11.48 -32.00
CA ILE A 291 21.81 11.53 -31.02
C ILE A 291 22.30 11.08 -29.64
N GLN A 292 23.08 10.01 -29.55
CA GLN A 292 23.65 9.52 -28.28
C GLN A 292 24.62 10.52 -27.65
N THR A 293 25.43 11.19 -28.46
CA THR A 293 26.43 12.15 -27.96
C THR A 293 25.79 13.49 -27.58
N LEU A 294 25.14 14.18 -28.52
CA LEU A 294 24.62 15.54 -28.32
C LEU A 294 23.20 15.57 -27.75
N GLY A 295 22.44 14.48 -27.88
CA GLY A 295 21.14 14.30 -27.23
C GLY A 295 21.22 13.89 -25.76
N ASN A 296 22.42 13.79 -25.18
CA ASN A 296 22.61 13.45 -23.78
C ASN A 296 21.94 14.50 -22.85
N PRO A 297 20.94 14.11 -22.03
CA PRO A 297 20.25 15.04 -21.13
C PRO A 297 21.14 15.63 -20.02
N GLY A 298 22.32 15.03 -19.77
CA GLY A 298 23.33 15.57 -18.85
C GLY A 298 24.07 16.79 -19.39
N MET A 299 23.94 17.11 -20.68
CA MET A 299 24.58 18.28 -21.28
C MET A 299 24.01 19.57 -20.68
N LYS A 300 24.91 20.51 -20.38
CA LYS A 300 24.63 21.82 -19.76
C LYS A 300 25.34 22.89 -20.58
N ASP A 301 25.05 24.16 -20.33
CA ASP A 301 25.62 25.28 -21.11
C ASP A 301 27.14 25.19 -21.26
N ARG A 302 27.87 24.88 -20.17
CA ARG A 302 29.33 24.66 -20.17
C ARG A 302 29.82 23.57 -21.14
N HIS A 303 29.00 22.55 -21.40
CA HIS A 303 29.33 21.48 -22.35
C HIS A 303 29.10 21.95 -23.79
N TRP A 304 28.01 22.68 -24.01
CA TRP A 304 27.68 23.27 -25.31
C TRP A 304 28.62 24.39 -25.74
N GLU A 305 29.22 25.12 -24.79
CA GLU A 305 30.33 26.04 -25.04
C GLU A 305 31.54 25.30 -25.63
N LYS A 306 31.93 24.15 -25.05
CA LYS A 306 33.02 23.32 -25.60
C LYS A 306 32.70 22.75 -26.97
N VAL A 307 31.45 22.33 -27.20
CA VAL A 307 30.98 21.90 -28.53
C VAL A 307 31.12 23.07 -29.53
N SER A 308 30.69 24.27 -29.15
CA SER A 308 30.80 25.48 -30.00
C SER A 308 32.26 25.82 -30.34
N GLU A 309 33.19 25.66 -29.39
CA GLU A 309 34.63 25.86 -29.60
C GLU A 309 35.22 24.86 -30.61
N ILE A 310 34.78 23.59 -30.57
CA ILE A 310 35.25 22.56 -31.51
C ILE A 310 34.77 22.81 -32.93
N VAL A 311 33.50 23.22 -33.08
CA VAL A 311 32.89 23.44 -34.39
C VAL A 311 33.26 24.82 -34.97
N GLY A 312 33.64 25.78 -34.11
CA GLY A 312 34.12 27.09 -34.53
C GLY A 312 33.02 28.14 -34.75
N PHE A 313 31.78 27.85 -34.36
CA PHE A 313 30.67 28.80 -34.34
C PHE A 313 29.79 28.59 -33.10
N PRO A 314 29.09 29.63 -32.61
CA PRO A 314 28.28 29.52 -31.40
C PRO A 314 27.02 28.69 -31.64
N ILE A 315 26.90 27.56 -30.92
CA ILE A 315 25.67 26.76 -30.85
C ILE A 315 24.90 27.22 -29.62
N LYS A 316 23.84 28.00 -29.84
CA LYS A 316 22.96 28.43 -28.76
C LYS A 316 21.89 27.37 -28.52
N VAL A 317 21.82 26.86 -27.29
CA VAL A 317 20.83 25.85 -26.89
C VAL A 317 19.58 26.54 -26.39
N ASP A 318 18.74 26.97 -27.32
CA ASP A 318 17.39 27.44 -27.02
C ASP A 318 16.33 26.42 -27.45
N SER A 319 15.05 26.79 -27.36
CA SER A 319 13.94 25.95 -27.81
C SER A 319 13.97 25.66 -29.31
N GLU A 320 14.79 26.36 -30.09
CA GLU A 320 14.88 26.19 -31.53
C GLU A 320 16.01 25.24 -31.95
N LEU A 321 16.89 24.81 -31.05
CA LEU A 321 17.92 23.81 -31.35
C LEU A 321 17.31 22.40 -31.32
N THR A 322 16.81 21.96 -32.46
CA THR A 322 16.19 20.64 -32.64
C THR A 322 17.20 19.61 -33.13
N LEU A 323 16.85 18.32 -33.04
CA LEU A 323 17.71 17.25 -33.58
C LEU A 323 17.90 17.41 -35.10
N ALA A 324 16.85 17.80 -35.83
CA ALA A 324 16.95 18.09 -37.27
C ALA A 324 18.05 19.13 -37.57
N LYS A 325 18.11 20.23 -36.81
CA LYS A 325 19.15 21.25 -37.02
C LYS A 325 20.56 20.75 -36.71
N ILE A 326 20.71 19.86 -35.72
CA ILE A 326 22.01 19.26 -35.39
C ILE A 326 22.51 18.39 -36.54
N ILE A 327 21.61 17.61 -37.14
CA ILE A 327 21.90 16.80 -38.33
C ILE A 327 22.20 17.71 -39.53
N ASP A 328 21.42 18.77 -39.74
CA ASP A 328 21.62 19.75 -40.83
C ASP A 328 22.97 20.49 -40.74
N TYR A 329 23.50 20.68 -39.53
CA TYR A 329 24.83 21.26 -39.31
C TYR A 329 25.98 20.32 -39.71
N GLY A 330 25.70 19.05 -40.05
CA GLY A 330 26.70 18.09 -40.52
C GLY A 330 27.78 17.83 -39.47
N LEU A 331 27.35 17.65 -38.22
CA LEU A 331 28.26 17.53 -37.08
C LEU A 331 28.80 16.10 -36.88
N ASP A 332 28.45 15.16 -37.76
CA ASP A 332 28.84 13.75 -37.69
C ASP A 332 30.36 13.55 -37.71
N ASP A 333 31.11 14.38 -38.46
CA ASP A 333 32.58 14.32 -38.53
C ASP A 333 33.28 14.64 -37.19
N TYR A 334 32.54 15.23 -36.23
CA TYR A 334 33.08 15.64 -34.93
C TYR A 334 32.64 14.74 -33.77
N ILE A 335 31.89 13.65 -34.04
CA ILE A 335 31.34 12.75 -33.03
C ILE A 335 32.42 12.28 -32.04
N GLU A 336 33.57 11.80 -32.51
CA GLU A 336 34.68 11.33 -31.64
C GLU A 336 35.14 12.39 -30.64
N LYS A 337 35.07 13.67 -31.00
CA LYS A 337 35.43 14.77 -30.09
C LYS A 337 34.31 15.05 -29.08
N PHE A 338 33.06 14.95 -29.51
CA PHE A 338 31.90 15.17 -28.65
C PHE A 338 31.65 14.03 -27.66
N GLU A 339 32.03 12.80 -27.99
CA GLU A 339 31.94 11.64 -27.08
C GLU A 339 32.58 11.95 -25.72
N SER A 340 33.79 12.52 -25.73
CA SER A 340 34.49 12.89 -24.49
C SER A 340 33.74 13.94 -23.66
N ILE A 341 33.05 14.89 -24.32
CA ILE A 341 32.25 15.93 -23.67
C ILE A 341 30.96 15.34 -23.11
N SER A 342 30.31 14.49 -23.89
CA SER A 342 29.07 13.80 -23.50
C SER A 342 29.32 12.84 -22.34
N GLU A 343 30.41 12.08 -22.37
CA GLU A 343 30.80 11.22 -21.25
C GLU A 343 31.04 12.04 -19.98
N ALA A 344 31.78 13.15 -20.08
CA ALA A 344 31.97 14.06 -18.96
C ALA A 344 30.62 14.58 -18.42
N ALA A 345 29.71 14.99 -19.30
CA ALA A 345 28.39 15.46 -18.93
C ALA A 345 27.56 14.39 -18.19
N THR A 346 27.63 13.13 -18.63
CA THR A 346 26.99 12.00 -17.94
C THR A 346 27.57 11.79 -16.55
N LYS A 347 28.90 11.79 -16.42
CA LYS A 347 29.59 11.59 -15.13
C LYS A 347 29.30 12.75 -14.18
N GLU A 348 29.31 13.99 -14.66
CA GLU A 348 28.95 15.19 -13.92
C GLU A 348 27.49 15.15 -13.43
N ASN A 349 26.54 14.81 -14.30
CA ASN A 349 25.12 14.68 -13.94
C ASN A 349 24.89 13.59 -12.87
N ASN A 350 25.65 12.49 -12.93
CA ASN A 350 25.60 11.44 -11.90
C ASN A 350 26.13 11.94 -10.55
N LEU A 351 27.20 12.73 -10.53
CA LEU A 351 27.70 13.36 -9.30
C LEU A 351 26.65 14.33 -8.72
N GLU A 352 26.06 15.18 -9.55
CA GLU A 352 25.01 16.12 -9.15
C GLU A 352 23.79 15.39 -8.54
N LYS A 353 23.30 14.36 -9.22
CA LYS A 353 22.19 13.53 -8.74
C LYS A 353 22.52 12.84 -7.42
N ASN A 354 23.71 12.28 -7.29
CA ASN A 354 24.13 11.62 -6.06
C ASN A 354 24.24 12.61 -4.89
N LEU A 355 24.80 13.80 -5.11
CA LEU A 355 24.88 14.84 -4.09
C LEU A 355 23.48 15.28 -3.64
N ASN A 356 22.62 15.62 -4.60
CA ASN A 356 21.26 16.06 -4.32
C ASN A 356 20.43 14.98 -3.61
N LYS A 357 20.62 13.71 -3.99
CA LYS A 357 19.99 12.58 -3.31
C LYS A 357 20.44 12.48 -1.85
N MET A 358 21.75 12.55 -1.59
CA MET A 358 22.25 12.56 -0.21
C MET A 358 21.68 13.73 0.59
N ILE A 359 21.68 14.94 0.05
CA ILE A 359 21.12 16.13 0.70
C ILE A 359 19.63 15.94 1.03
N ALA A 360 18.86 15.41 0.08
CA ALA A 360 17.43 15.16 0.26
C ALA A 360 17.16 14.09 1.33
N GLU A 361 17.96 13.02 1.38
CA GLU A 361 17.82 11.97 2.40
C GLU A 361 18.00 12.51 3.83
N TRP A 362 18.82 13.54 4.03
CA TRP A 362 19.00 14.20 5.32
C TRP A 362 17.93 15.23 5.68
N ALA A 363 17.12 15.70 4.73
CA ALA A 363 16.14 16.76 4.96
C ALA A 363 15.05 16.38 5.97
N ASP A 364 14.75 15.08 6.03
CA ASP A 364 13.70 14.47 6.86
C ASP A 364 14.26 13.62 8.01
N GLN A 365 15.60 13.59 8.20
CA GLN A 365 16.19 12.87 9.34
C GLN A 365 16.05 13.68 10.63
N GLU A 366 15.49 13.04 11.65
CA GLU A 366 15.23 13.65 12.95
C GLU A 366 15.80 12.79 14.08
N PHE A 367 16.34 13.44 15.11
CA PHE A 367 16.74 12.78 16.35
C PHE A 367 15.52 12.34 17.16
N SER A 368 15.57 11.11 17.68
CA SER A 368 14.60 10.65 18.68
C SER A 368 14.99 11.15 20.08
N VAL A 369 14.33 12.23 20.50
CA VAL A 369 14.58 12.92 21.79
C VAL A 369 13.57 12.48 22.84
N LEU A 370 14.03 11.85 23.92
CA LEU A 370 13.17 11.33 25.00
C LEU A 370 13.36 12.11 26.30
N ILE A 371 12.30 12.21 27.10
CA ILE A 371 12.37 12.76 28.47
C ILE A 371 13.18 11.78 29.35
N TYR A 372 14.16 12.30 30.10
CA TYR A 372 14.99 11.50 31.00
C TYR A 372 14.44 11.50 32.43
N LYS A 373 13.75 10.41 32.81
CA LYS A 373 13.18 10.21 34.17
C LYS A 373 12.35 11.45 34.59
N ASP A 374 12.36 11.79 35.88
CA ASP A 374 11.70 12.97 36.45
C ASP A 374 12.63 14.20 36.53
N THR A 375 13.73 14.23 35.77
CA THR A 375 14.76 15.29 35.86
C THR A 375 14.37 16.57 35.11
N GLY A 376 13.34 16.53 34.26
CA GLY A 376 12.90 17.66 33.44
C GLY A 376 13.85 18.02 32.28
N THR A 377 14.70 17.09 31.85
CA THR A 377 15.53 17.24 30.63
C THR A 377 15.36 16.05 29.69
N TYR A 378 16.09 16.08 28.57
CA TYR A 378 15.96 15.11 27.50
C TYR A 378 17.29 14.38 27.22
N ILE A 379 17.20 13.25 26.53
CA ILE A 379 18.32 12.46 26.00
C ILE A 379 18.04 12.02 24.57
N LEU A 380 19.09 11.76 23.79
CA LEU A 380 18.99 11.10 22.50
C LEU A 380 18.78 9.59 22.65
N SER A 381 18.00 9.01 21.76
CA SER A 381 17.76 7.56 21.65
C SER A 381 17.77 7.13 20.18
N ALA A 382 17.91 5.82 19.92
CA ALA A 382 17.79 5.21 18.59
C ALA A 382 18.62 5.92 17.49
N ILE A 383 19.89 6.19 17.77
CA ILE A 383 20.78 6.94 16.86
C ILE A 383 21.56 6.04 15.87
N ASP A 384 21.46 4.71 15.99
CA ASP A 384 22.27 3.76 15.21
C ASP A 384 22.06 3.94 13.70
N GLU A 385 20.81 4.13 13.26
CA GLU A 385 20.48 4.36 11.84
C GLU A 385 21.08 5.66 11.31
N ILE A 386 21.09 6.71 12.13
CA ILE A 386 21.70 8.01 11.79
C ILE A 386 23.21 7.85 11.63
N GLN A 387 23.88 7.10 12.51
CA GLN A 387 25.33 6.85 12.41
C GLN A 387 25.67 6.04 11.16
N VAL A 388 24.90 4.99 10.86
CA VAL A 388 25.10 4.19 9.63
C VAL A 388 24.94 5.04 8.37
N LEU A 389 23.92 5.89 8.32
CA LEU A 389 23.69 6.81 7.21
C LEU A 389 24.84 7.82 7.08
N LEU A 390 25.33 8.35 8.20
CA LEU A 390 26.44 9.29 8.25
C LEU A 390 27.73 8.70 7.70
N ASP A 391 28.12 7.51 8.15
CA ASP A 391 29.32 6.81 7.70
C ASP A 391 29.26 6.54 6.19
N ASP A 392 28.14 6.02 5.69
CA ASP A 392 27.94 5.74 4.27
C ASP A 392 28.01 7.03 3.42
N HIS A 393 27.36 8.11 3.87
CA HIS A 393 27.38 9.38 3.14
C HIS A 393 28.74 10.08 3.18
N ILE A 394 29.52 9.92 4.25
CA ILE A 394 30.92 10.38 4.29
C ILE A 394 31.76 9.62 3.24
N ILE A 395 31.67 8.29 3.19
CA ILE A 395 32.43 7.48 2.23
C ILE A 395 32.02 7.80 0.78
N LYS A 396 30.72 7.94 0.50
CA LYS A 396 30.21 8.34 -0.81
C LYS A 396 30.73 9.71 -1.22
N THR A 397 30.68 10.69 -0.31
CA THR A 397 31.17 12.04 -0.57
C THR A 397 32.68 12.06 -0.86
N GLN A 398 33.48 11.30 -0.11
CA GLN A 398 34.91 11.13 -0.37
C GLN A 398 35.19 10.48 -1.73
N THR A 399 34.37 9.51 -2.13
CA THR A 399 34.48 8.87 -3.46
C THR A 399 34.18 9.89 -4.57
N MET A 400 33.12 10.69 -4.41
CA MET A 400 32.75 11.74 -5.35
C MET A 400 33.83 12.81 -5.46
N LYS A 401 34.46 13.16 -4.33
CA LYS A 401 35.56 14.12 -4.27
C LYS A 401 36.80 13.70 -5.07
N ASN A 402 37.06 12.40 -5.17
CA ASN A 402 38.17 11.86 -5.96
C ASN A 402 37.84 11.71 -7.46
N SER A 403 36.62 12.06 -7.89
CA SER A 403 36.24 11.99 -9.30
C SER A 403 36.97 13.04 -10.14
N PRO A 404 37.49 12.69 -11.33
CA PRO A 404 38.09 13.68 -12.23
C PRO A 404 37.07 14.69 -12.78
N TYR A 405 35.77 14.40 -12.64
CA TYR A 405 34.66 15.25 -13.08
C TYR A 405 34.07 16.12 -11.97
N ILE A 406 34.74 16.22 -10.81
CA ILE A 406 34.25 16.98 -9.64
C ILE A 406 34.20 18.50 -9.87
N LYS A 407 35.00 19.02 -10.81
CA LYS A 407 35.32 20.45 -10.92
C LYS A 407 34.11 21.41 -10.84
N PRO A 408 32.95 21.17 -11.49
CA PRO A 408 31.79 22.05 -11.38
C PRO A 408 31.13 22.05 -9.99
N PHE A 409 31.26 20.96 -9.24
CA PHE A 409 30.60 20.73 -7.95
C PHE A 409 31.59 20.71 -6.78
N GLU A 410 32.85 21.10 -7.03
CA GLU A 410 33.95 20.99 -6.08
C GLU A 410 33.60 21.66 -4.76
N THR A 411 33.30 22.96 -4.80
CA THR A 411 32.92 23.74 -3.61
C THR A 411 31.75 23.14 -2.84
N GLU A 412 30.72 22.67 -3.53
CA GLU A 412 29.52 22.10 -2.89
C GLU A 412 29.84 20.78 -2.19
N ILE A 413 30.59 19.88 -2.84
CA ILE A 413 31.01 18.60 -2.27
C ILE A 413 31.95 18.80 -1.08
N TYR A 414 32.88 19.75 -1.14
CA TYR A 414 33.77 20.07 -0.01
C TYR A 414 32.98 20.62 1.19
N ASN A 415 32.04 21.53 0.96
CA ASN A 415 31.20 22.07 2.03
C ASN A 415 30.30 20.98 2.64
N TRP A 416 29.77 20.09 1.81
CA TRP A 416 28.98 18.95 2.24
C TRP A 416 29.79 17.96 3.08
N GLU A 417 31.00 17.61 2.64
CA GLU A 417 31.92 16.76 3.40
C GLU A 417 32.24 17.37 4.76
N ALA A 418 32.57 18.66 4.81
CA ALA A 418 32.86 19.36 6.06
C ALA A 418 31.67 19.35 7.02
N LYS A 419 30.44 19.49 6.50
CA LYS A 419 29.21 19.43 7.30
C LYS A 419 28.98 18.05 7.90
N LEU A 420 29.18 16.98 7.12
CA LEU A 420 29.04 15.60 7.61
C LEU A 420 30.14 15.24 8.63
N GLN A 421 31.39 15.65 8.40
CA GLN A 421 32.48 15.44 9.35
C GLN A 421 32.25 16.17 10.68
N LEU A 422 31.75 17.41 10.63
CA LEU A 422 31.39 18.15 11.83
C LEU A 422 30.25 17.48 12.60
N LEU A 423 29.24 16.95 11.89
CA LEU A 423 28.16 16.17 12.52
C LEU A 423 28.72 14.91 13.22
N GLN A 424 29.65 14.20 12.59
CA GLN A 424 30.30 13.02 13.18
C GLN A 424 31.00 13.37 14.50
N GLU A 425 31.83 14.42 14.48
CA GLU A 425 32.51 14.89 15.69
C GLU A 425 31.53 15.32 16.80
N ILE A 426 30.43 15.99 16.43
CA ILE A 426 29.39 16.39 17.38
C ILE A 426 28.74 15.16 18.01
N LEU A 427 28.35 14.16 17.21
CA LEU A 427 27.72 12.93 17.71
C LEU A 427 28.64 12.16 18.65
N ASP A 428 29.90 11.97 18.28
CA ASP A 428 30.87 11.24 19.09
C ASP A 428 31.06 11.88 20.48
N GLU A 429 31.19 13.20 20.52
CA GLU A 429 31.35 13.92 21.79
C GLU A 429 30.03 13.97 22.58
N TRP A 430 28.89 14.12 21.91
CA TRP A 430 27.57 14.14 22.54
C TRP A 430 27.25 12.84 23.25
N LEU A 431 27.46 11.70 22.60
CA LEU A 431 27.15 10.40 23.20
C LEU A 431 28.03 10.10 24.41
N LYS A 432 29.30 10.52 24.39
CA LYS A 432 30.19 10.45 25.56
C LYS A 432 29.68 11.32 26.71
N VAL A 433 29.26 12.56 26.42
CA VAL A 433 28.66 13.45 27.43
C VAL A 433 27.41 12.80 28.00
N GLN A 434 26.51 12.30 27.15
CA GLN A 434 25.24 11.70 27.55
C GLN A 434 25.46 10.52 28.49
N ALA A 435 26.28 9.55 28.08
CA ALA A 435 26.54 8.35 28.87
C ALA A 435 27.13 8.69 30.24
N THR A 436 28.11 9.59 30.27
CA THR A 436 28.78 10.00 31.51
C THR A 436 27.86 10.84 32.41
N TRP A 437 27.12 11.77 31.83
CA TRP A 437 26.16 12.60 32.55
C TRP A 437 25.04 11.75 33.15
N MET A 438 24.47 10.78 32.42
CA MET A 438 23.43 9.89 32.94
C MET A 438 23.89 9.06 34.14
N TYR A 439 25.17 8.66 34.18
CA TYR A 439 25.76 7.97 35.32
C TYR A 439 25.96 8.91 36.52
N LEU A 440 26.48 10.12 36.28
CA LEU A 440 26.80 11.08 37.34
C LEU A 440 25.60 11.84 37.89
N GLU A 441 24.53 12.02 37.10
CA GLU A 441 23.32 12.74 37.49
C GLU A 441 22.69 12.21 38.78
N PRO A 442 22.34 10.92 38.93
CA PRO A 442 21.75 10.44 40.18
C PRO A 442 22.70 10.57 41.38
N ILE A 443 24.02 10.49 41.15
CA ILE A 443 25.05 10.59 42.19
C ILE A 443 25.15 12.02 42.71
N PHE A 444 25.32 12.99 41.82
CA PHE A 444 25.48 14.39 42.16
C PHE A 444 24.14 15.11 42.40
N SER A 445 23.00 14.47 42.15
CA SER A 445 21.69 14.92 42.64
C SER A 445 21.53 14.70 44.15
N SER A 446 22.34 13.83 44.78
CA SER A 446 22.35 13.66 46.24
C SER A 446 22.95 14.89 46.95
N PRO A 447 22.21 15.55 47.87
CA PRO A 447 22.73 16.67 48.66
C PRO A 447 23.93 16.27 49.54
N ASP A 448 23.98 15.01 50.00
CA ASP A 448 25.03 14.53 50.88
C ASP A 448 26.36 14.39 50.13
N ILE A 449 26.32 13.88 48.89
CA ILE A 449 27.49 13.81 48.01
C ILE A 449 27.96 15.22 47.63
N GLN A 450 27.05 16.14 47.30
CA GLN A 450 27.41 17.53 47.00
C GLN A 450 28.09 18.24 48.18
N GLN A 451 27.68 17.95 49.42
CA GLN A 451 28.33 18.52 50.61
C GLN A 451 29.75 17.96 50.82
N GLN A 452 29.96 16.66 50.52
CA GLN A 452 31.27 16.03 50.68
C GLN A 452 32.23 16.34 49.52
N MET A 453 31.70 16.62 48.32
CA MET A 453 32.45 16.91 47.10
C MET A 453 32.01 18.24 46.45
N PRO A 454 32.22 19.39 47.10
CA PRO A 454 31.66 20.68 46.66
C PRO A 454 32.30 21.21 45.37
N GLU A 455 33.56 20.89 45.08
CA GLU A 455 34.21 21.32 43.84
C GLU A 455 33.68 20.57 42.62
N GLU A 456 33.64 19.25 42.69
CA GLU A 456 33.09 18.37 41.67
C GLU A 456 31.59 18.64 41.47
N GLY A 457 30.84 18.85 42.56
CA GLY A 457 29.44 19.24 42.50
C GLY A 457 29.20 20.53 41.72
N ARG A 458 30.00 21.58 41.95
CA ARG A 458 29.92 22.82 41.17
C ARG A 458 30.25 22.62 39.69
N ARG A 459 31.27 21.80 39.38
CA ARG A 459 31.61 21.46 37.99
C ARG A 459 30.46 20.70 37.33
N PHE A 460 29.85 19.75 38.04
CA PHE A 460 28.70 18.98 37.54
C PHE A 460 27.50 19.90 37.27
N THR A 461 27.16 20.82 38.16
CA THR A 461 26.09 21.80 37.92
C THR A 461 26.35 22.65 36.67
N ALA A 462 27.59 23.02 36.41
CA ALA A 462 27.94 23.75 35.19
C ALA A 462 27.73 22.91 33.93
N VAL A 463 28.12 21.62 33.95
CA VAL A 463 27.87 20.68 32.86
C VAL A 463 26.38 20.44 32.66
N ASP A 464 25.63 20.19 33.73
CA ASP A 464 24.18 19.96 33.73
C ASP A 464 23.42 21.15 33.11
N LYS A 465 23.82 22.39 33.44
CA LYS A 465 23.25 23.59 32.82
C LYS A 465 23.51 23.64 31.31
N ILE A 466 24.73 23.33 30.86
CA ILE A 466 25.07 23.31 29.43
C ILE A 466 24.30 22.21 28.70
N TRP A 467 24.22 21.02 29.30
CA TRP A 467 23.48 19.87 28.78
C TRP A 467 22.00 20.20 28.59
N ARG A 468 21.34 20.73 29.62
CA ARG A 468 19.92 21.12 29.55
C ARG A 468 19.64 22.17 28.50
N ASP A 469 20.54 23.14 28.32
CA ASP A 469 20.42 24.16 27.29
C ASP A 469 20.52 23.56 25.89
N ILE A 470 21.53 22.72 25.64
CA ILE A 470 21.69 21.98 24.37
C ILE A 470 20.44 21.15 24.07
N MET A 471 20.04 20.30 25.01
CA MET A 471 18.91 19.38 24.82
C MET A 471 17.58 20.12 24.64
N LYS A 472 17.42 21.31 25.22
CA LYS A 472 16.24 22.15 25.00
C LYS A 472 16.20 22.72 23.58
N THR A 473 17.33 23.19 23.05
CA THR A 473 17.45 23.66 21.66
C THR A 473 17.16 22.53 20.68
N VAL A 474 17.72 21.34 20.93
CA VAL A 474 17.55 20.16 20.07
C VAL A 474 16.13 19.60 20.15
N PHE A 475 15.46 19.71 21.30
CA PHE A 475 14.06 19.36 21.42
C PHE A 475 13.15 20.31 20.62
N SER A 476 13.55 21.58 20.43
CA SER A 476 12.78 22.53 19.62
C SER A 476 12.97 22.39 18.11
N ASP A 477 14.13 21.90 17.67
CA ASP A 477 14.42 21.53 16.29
C ASP A 477 15.20 20.22 16.29
N ASN A 478 14.48 19.12 16.06
CA ASN A 478 14.99 17.77 16.14
C ASN A 478 15.68 17.32 14.85
N LYS A 479 15.73 18.15 13.80
CA LYS A 479 16.40 17.80 12.55
C LYS A 479 17.88 17.54 12.77
N VAL A 480 18.39 16.43 12.22
CA VAL A 480 19.76 16.00 12.47
C VAL A 480 20.77 17.05 12.00
N LEU A 481 20.60 17.62 10.80
CA LEU A 481 21.53 18.62 10.28
C LEU A 481 21.41 20.01 10.94
N ALA A 482 20.36 20.28 11.73
CA ALA A 482 20.21 21.55 12.43
C ALA A 482 21.26 21.70 13.55
N VAL A 483 21.73 20.59 14.13
CA VAL A 483 22.70 20.63 15.23
C VAL A 483 24.07 21.16 14.82
N VAL A 484 24.41 21.05 13.53
CA VAL A 484 25.67 21.56 12.98
C VAL A 484 25.67 23.10 12.91
N GLU A 485 24.49 23.71 12.85
CA GLU A 485 24.31 25.17 12.81
C GLU A 485 24.25 25.80 14.22
N ILE A 486 24.24 24.98 15.28
CA ILE A 486 24.23 25.47 16.67
C ILE A 486 25.60 26.05 17.01
N ASP A 487 25.64 27.33 17.41
CA ASP A 487 26.89 28.03 17.73
C ASP A 487 27.70 27.27 18.79
N LYS A 488 28.94 26.95 18.42
CA LYS A 488 29.94 26.29 19.26
C LYS A 488 29.48 24.96 19.86
N MET A 489 28.59 24.25 19.18
CA MET A 489 28.03 22.99 19.66
C MET A 489 29.13 21.99 20.05
N LEU A 490 30.07 21.76 19.14
CA LEU A 490 31.19 20.85 19.33
C LEU A 490 32.09 21.27 20.51
N GLU A 491 32.45 22.55 20.59
CA GLU A 491 33.31 23.06 21.66
C GLU A 491 32.63 22.99 23.03
N ARG A 492 31.31 23.22 23.09
CA ARG A 492 30.52 23.06 24.31
C ARG A 492 30.52 21.61 24.78
N LEU A 493 30.33 20.66 23.88
CA LEU A 493 30.36 19.21 24.19
C LEU A 493 31.76 18.76 24.63
N LYS A 494 32.81 19.14 23.90
CA LYS A 494 34.21 18.87 24.29
C LYS A 494 34.54 19.45 25.67
N LYS A 495 34.05 20.66 25.97
CA LYS A 495 34.20 21.27 27.31
C LYS A 495 33.47 20.45 28.38
N CYS A 496 32.26 19.97 28.11
CA CYS A 496 31.52 19.12 29.03
C CYS A 496 32.26 17.80 29.30
N ASN A 497 32.75 17.11 28.26
CA ASN A 497 33.53 15.87 28.43
C ASN A 497 34.78 16.09 29.29
N ASN A 498 35.55 17.15 29.04
CA ASN A 498 36.72 17.49 29.87
C ASN A 498 36.35 17.71 31.34
N LEU A 499 35.24 18.39 31.63
CA LEU A 499 34.77 18.59 33.01
C LEU A 499 34.29 17.26 33.63
N LEU A 500 33.58 16.44 32.86
CA LEU A 500 33.08 15.14 33.31
C LEU A 500 34.22 14.16 33.64
N GLU A 501 35.30 14.14 32.87
CA GLU A 501 36.50 13.35 33.18
C GLU A 501 37.14 13.75 34.52
N VAL A 502 37.23 15.06 34.78
CA VAL A 502 37.74 15.58 36.06
C VAL A 502 36.82 15.18 37.21
N ILE A 503 35.49 15.26 37.01
CA ILE A 503 34.50 14.86 38.01
C ILE A 503 34.58 13.36 38.29
N GLN A 504 34.65 12.51 37.27
CA GLN A 504 34.80 11.06 37.43
C GLN A 504 36.07 10.70 38.20
N ARG A 505 37.20 11.35 37.88
CA ARG A 505 38.45 11.14 38.63
C ARG A 505 38.30 11.54 40.09
N GLY A 506 37.75 12.72 40.35
CA GLY A 506 37.49 13.19 41.73
C GLY A 506 36.56 12.26 42.50
N LEU A 507 35.52 11.71 41.84
CA LEU A 507 34.61 10.74 42.44
C LEU A 507 35.34 9.45 42.82
N ASN A 508 36.17 8.92 41.93
CA ASN A 508 36.97 7.73 42.22
C ASN A 508 37.96 7.98 43.38
N ASP A 509 38.65 9.12 43.40
CA ASP A 509 39.56 9.49 44.49
C ASP A 509 38.82 9.61 45.83
N TYR A 510 37.59 10.14 45.82
CA TYR A 510 36.74 10.20 47.00
C TYR A 510 36.34 8.81 47.51
N LEU A 511 35.93 7.91 46.61
CA LEU A 511 35.57 6.52 46.97
C LEU A 511 36.78 5.75 47.52
N GLU A 512 37.95 5.90 46.92
CA GLU A 512 39.20 5.31 47.42
C GLU A 512 39.56 5.83 48.81
N LYS A 513 39.40 7.13 49.05
CA LYS A 513 39.59 7.70 50.38
C LYS A 513 38.65 7.08 51.41
N LYS A 514 37.37 6.86 51.06
CA LYS A 514 36.40 6.16 51.93
C LYS A 514 36.80 4.71 52.19
N ARG A 515 37.31 3.99 51.18
CA ARG A 515 37.87 2.63 51.34
C ARG A 515 39.06 2.60 52.30
N LEU A 516 39.94 3.60 52.26
CA LEU A 516 41.06 3.70 53.20
C LEU A 516 40.60 3.95 54.65
N PHE A 517 39.51 4.70 54.86
CA PHE A 517 38.96 4.92 56.20
C PHE A 517 38.27 3.67 56.78
N PHE A 518 37.62 2.87 55.93
CA PHE A 518 37.01 1.60 56.34
C PHE A 518 37.33 0.49 55.32
N PRO A 519 38.40 -0.30 55.55
CA PRO A 519 38.93 -1.26 54.57
C PRO A 519 37.93 -2.32 54.08
N ARG A 520 36.85 -2.60 54.82
CA ARG A 520 35.81 -3.53 54.34
C ARG A 520 35.05 -3.01 53.12
N PHE A 521 35.08 -1.71 52.82
CA PHE A 521 34.53 -1.17 51.58
C PHE A 521 35.28 -1.62 50.30
N PHE A 522 36.47 -2.22 50.41
CA PHE A 522 37.12 -2.86 49.26
C PHE A 522 36.34 -4.08 48.72
N PHE A 523 35.41 -4.64 49.51
CA PHE A 523 34.54 -5.74 49.08
C PHE A 523 33.27 -5.28 48.33
N LEU A 524 33.07 -3.96 48.16
CA LEU A 524 31.93 -3.37 47.47
C LEU A 524 32.36 -2.77 46.12
N SER A 525 31.50 -2.89 45.11
CA SER A 525 31.67 -2.17 43.85
C SER A 525 31.52 -0.65 44.05
N ASN A 526 31.92 0.15 43.05
CA ASN A 526 31.75 1.60 43.13
C ASN A 526 30.27 1.99 43.27
N ASP A 527 29.37 1.34 42.52
CA ASP A 527 27.93 1.62 42.57
C ASP A 527 27.32 1.27 43.94
N GLU A 528 27.72 0.13 44.52
CA GLU A 528 27.25 -0.30 45.84
C GLU A 528 27.74 0.65 46.94
N LEU A 529 28.98 1.11 46.83
CA LEU A 529 29.54 2.08 47.76
C LEU A 529 28.86 3.44 47.62
N LEU A 530 28.54 3.86 46.40
CA LEU A 530 27.80 5.09 46.14
C LEU A 530 26.37 5.01 46.67
N GLU A 531 25.67 3.88 46.54
CA GLU A 531 24.34 3.69 47.10
C GLU A 531 24.35 3.92 48.62
N ILE A 532 25.32 3.36 49.34
CA ILE A 532 25.51 3.57 50.78
C ILE A 532 25.81 5.04 51.12
N LEU A 533 26.65 5.70 50.31
CA LEU A 533 27.10 7.07 50.58
C LEU A 533 26.12 8.14 50.08
N SER A 534 25.15 7.78 49.24
CA SER A 534 24.22 8.70 48.61
C SER A 534 23.06 9.13 49.52
N GLU A 535 22.71 8.33 50.52
CA GLU A 535 21.62 8.61 51.45
C GLU A 535 22.08 8.39 52.90
N THR A 536 23.02 9.24 53.35
CA THR A 536 23.70 9.06 54.64
C THR A 536 22.80 9.27 55.86
N LYS A 537 21.57 9.77 55.64
CA LYS A 537 20.54 9.98 56.66
C LYS A 537 19.77 8.71 57.00
N ASP A 538 19.76 7.71 56.11
CA ASP A 538 19.13 6.42 56.36
C ASP A 538 20.22 5.34 56.49
N PRO A 539 20.64 4.99 57.72
CA PRO A 539 21.68 3.98 57.93
C PRO A 539 21.20 2.57 57.54
N THR A 540 19.90 2.35 57.29
CA THR A 540 19.41 1.04 56.85
C THR A 540 19.85 0.70 55.43
N ARG A 541 20.28 1.68 54.64
CA ARG A 541 20.82 1.48 53.28
C ARG A 541 22.06 0.60 53.21
N VAL A 542 22.77 0.42 54.33
CA VAL A 542 23.89 -0.55 54.38
C VAL A 542 23.43 -2.00 54.42
N GLN A 543 22.20 -2.29 54.83
CA GLN A 543 21.71 -3.65 55.11
C GLN A 543 21.88 -4.63 53.92
N PRO A 544 21.57 -4.26 52.66
CA PRO A 544 21.77 -5.16 51.52
C PRO A 544 23.25 -5.53 51.30
N HIS A 545 24.15 -4.64 51.72
CA HIS A 545 25.59 -4.70 51.45
C HIS A 545 26.40 -5.28 52.62
N LEU A 546 25.80 -5.37 53.82
CA LEU A 546 26.46 -5.82 55.05
C LEU A 546 27.12 -7.19 54.92
N LYS A 547 26.47 -8.15 54.25
CA LYS A 547 27.00 -9.52 54.06
C LYS A 547 28.34 -9.54 53.32
N LYS A 548 28.59 -8.55 52.45
CA LYS A 548 29.86 -8.42 51.72
C LYS A 548 30.94 -7.79 52.60
N CYS A 549 30.55 -6.85 53.46
CA CYS A 549 31.47 -6.19 54.39
C CYS A 549 31.82 -7.05 55.62
N PHE A 550 30.89 -7.89 56.11
CA PHE A 550 31.01 -8.67 57.33
C PHE A 550 30.59 -10.12 57.11
N GLU A 551 31.57 -11.03 57.24
CA GLU A 551 31.30 -12.46 57.33
C GLU A 551 30.60 -12.76 58.66
N GLY A 552 29.39 -13.31 58.60
CA GLY A 552 28.57 -13.65 59.78
C GLY A 552 27.53 -12.61 60.20
N ILE A 553 27.55 -11.38 59.67
CA ILE A 553 26.48 -10.39 59.90
C ILE A 553 25.62 -10.26 58.64
N ALA A 554 24.39 -10.74 58.72
CA ALA A 554 23.41 -10.60 57.65
C ALA A 554 22.58 -9.34 57.78
N LYS A 555 22.20 -8.96 59.01
CA LYS A 555 21.40 -7.77 59.29
C LYS A 555 21.75 -7.15 60.64
N LEU A 556 21.43 -5.87 60.79
CA LEU A 556 21.46 -5.15 62.06
C LEU A 556 20.04 -4.84 62.53
N ASN A 557 19.83 -4.81 63.84
CA ASN A 557 18.59 -4.33 64.44
C ASN A 557 18.70 -2.84 64.76
N PHE A 558 17.92 -2.02 64.07
CA PHE A 558 17.83 -0.58 64.26
C PHE A 558 16.64 -0.23 65.16
N THR A 559 16.83 0.69 66.12
CA THR A 559 15.74 1.26 66.92
C THR A 559 14.92 2.29 66.11
N GLU A 560 13.86 2.83 66.70
CA GLU A 560 13.09 3.95 66.10
C GLU A 560 13.97 5.19 65.86
N ASP A 561 14.99 5.39 66.70
CA ASP A 561 15.99 6.46 66.56
C ASP A 561 17.15 6.08 65.61
N LEU A 562 17.06 4.93 64.93
CA LEU A 562 18.06 4.39 64.00
C LEU A 562 19.41 4.05 64.64
N ASP A 563 19.41 3.73 65.94
CA ASP A 563 20.59 3.24 66.66
C ASP A 563 20.70 1.72 66.56
N VAL A 564 21.92 1.19 66.48
CA VAL A 564 22.17 -0.25 66.31
C VAL A 564 22.34 -0.93 67.67
N THR A 565 21.56 -1.98 67.91
CA THR A 565 21.50 -2.68 69.21
C THR A 565 21.89 -4.15 69.16
N GLN A 566 21.70 -4.80 68.01
CA GLN A 566 21.92 -6.24 67.86
C GLN A 566 22.42 -6.55 66.45
N MET A 567 23.28 -7.57 66.35
CA MET A 567 23.70 -8.15 65.06
C MET A 567 22.99 -9.49 64.85
N LYS A 568 22.58 -9.73 63.61
CA LYS A 568 21.84 -10.94 63.20
C LYS A 568 22.57 -11.70 62.10
N SER A 569 22.78 -13.00 62.29
CA SER A 569 23.43 -13.87 61.29
C SER A 569 22.45 -14.30 60.19
N SER A 570 22.98 -14.90 59.12
CA SER A 570 22.16 -15.45 58.02
C SER A 570 21.27 -16.61 58.46
N GLU A 571 21.65 -17.31 59.53
CA GLU A 571 20.93 -18.44 60.11
C GLU A 571 19.87 -17.99 61.13
N GLY A 572 19.82 -16.69 61.42
CA GLY A 572 18.83 -16.08 62.30
C GLY A 572 19.29 -15.92 63.75
N GLU A 573 20.53 -16.25 64.06
CA GLU A 573 21.12 -16.02 65.39
C GLU A 573 21.20 -14.53 65.69
N ILE A 574 20.90 -14.15 66.93
CA ILE A 574 20.88 -12.76 67.37
C ILE A 574 21.89 -12.60 68.50
N VAL A 575 22.85 -11.70 68.32
CA VAL A 575 23.83 -11.34 69.35
C VAL A 575 23.61 -9.88 69.74
N PRO A 576 23.22 -9.59 70.99
CA PRO A 576 23.15 -8.22 71.50
C PRO A 576 24.54 -7.57 71.52
N LEU A 577 24.59 -6.31 71.10
CA LEU A 577 25.80 -5.51 71.17
C LEU A 577 26.07 -5.06 72.62
N VAL A 578 27.35 -4.89 73.00
CA VAL A 578 27.71 -4.41 74.35
C VAL A 578 27.32 -2.96 74.51
N ASP A 579 27.60 -2.16 73.47
CA ASP A 579 27.29 -0.74 73.43
C ASP A 579 26.24 -0.46 72.34
N VAL A 580 25.34 0.49 72.60
CA VAL A 580 24.38 0.96 71.58
C VAL A 580 25.11 1.91 70.64
N ILE A 581 25.19 1.56 69.35
CA ILE A 581 25.91 2.38 68.36
C ILE A 581 24.95 3.44 67.85
N GLN A 582 25.25 4.69 68.18
CA GLN A 582 24.41 5.83 67.79
C GLN A 582 24.79 6.36 66.41
N THR A 583 24.00 6.02 65.38
CA THR A 583 24.34 6.37 63.99
C THR A 583 24.30 7.88 63.74
N SER A 584 23.48 8.61 64.50
CA SER A 584 23.36 10.08 64.43
C SER A 584 24.66 10.81 64.81
N LEU A 585 25.46 10.25 65.72
CA LEU A 585 26.75 10.86 66.15
C LEU A 585 27.78 10.88 65.02
N ALA A 586 27.65 9.98 64.04
CA ALA A 586 28.53 9.93 62.88
C ALA A 586 28.30 11.08 61.89
N ARG A 587 27.23 11.88 62.04
CA ARG A 587 26.91 13.05 61.20
C ARG A 587 26.99 12.73 59.69
N GLY A 588 26.41 11.61 59.28
CA GLY A 588 26.39 11.14 57.89
C GLY A 588 27.67 10.44 57.41
N GLN A 589 28.68 10.27 58.26
CA GLN A 589 29.89 9.52 57.92
C GLN A 589 29.72 8.04 58.24
N VAL A 590 29.17 7.29 57.28
CA VAL A 590 28.83 5.87 57.44
C VAL A 590 30.04 5.03 57.86
N GLU A 591 31.24 5.38 57.38
CA GLU A 591 32.48 4.69 57.72
C GLU A 591 32.81 4.71 59.23
N LYS A 592 32.36 5.74 59.96
CA LYS A 592 32.69 5.90 61.39
C LYS A 592 31.92 4.93 62.26
N TRP A 593 30.59 4.89 62.11
CA TRP A 593 29.76 4.00 62.93
C TRP A 593 29.92 2.54 62.51
N LEU A 594 30.25 2.24 61.25
CA LEU A 594 30.63 0.87 60.83
C LEU A 594 31.96 0.42 61.43
N SER A 595 32.90 1.34 61.65
CA SER A 595 34.15 1.02 62.37
C SER A 595 33.91 0.79 63.86
N GLU A 596 32.92 1.47 64.46
CA GLU A 596 32.46 1.19 65.83
C GLU A 596 31.80 -0.18 65.91
N LEU A 597 30.92 -0.51 64.95
CA LEU A 597 30.31 -1.84 64.82
C LEU A 597 31.36 -2.95 64.74
N GLU A 598 32.44 -2.77 63.97
CA GLU A 598 33.50 -3.77 63.89
C GLU A 598 34.21 -4.01 65.24
N LYS A 599 34.41 -2.96 66.03
CA LYS A 599 35.02 -3.08 67.36
C LYS A 599 34.04 -3.74 68.33
N ASP A 600 32.80 -3.27 68.35
CA ASP A 600 31.80 -3.73 69.31
C ASP A 600 31.31 -5.15 69.02
N MET A 601 31.28 -5.57 67.74
CA MET A 601 31.09 -6.96 67.34
C MET A 601 32.07 -7.89 68.07
N LYS A 602 33.37 -7.54 68.09
CA LYS A 602 34.41 -8.36 68.75
C LYS A 602 34.24 -8.35 70.27
N ALA A 603 33.93 -7.20 70.85
CA ALA A 603 33.69 -7.07 72.30
C ALA A 603 32.46 -7.88 72.75
N SER A 604 31.38 -7.85 71.96
CA SER A 604 30.14 -8.59 72.20
C SER A 604 30.35 -10.09 72.17
N VAL A 605 31.07 -10.61 71.17
CA VAL A 605 31.42 -12.04 71.12
C VAL A 605 32.32 -12.42 72.30
N TYR A 606 33.31 -11.61 72.65
CA TYR A 606 34.18 -11.88 73.82
C TYR A 606 33.37 -11.95 75.12
N LYS A 607 32.43 -11.02 75.31
CA LYS A 607 31.52 -11.00 76.47
C LYS A 607 30.64 -12.24 76.51
N MET A 608 29.99 -12.60 75.40
CA MET A 608 29.13 -13.79 75.31
C MET A 608 29.91 -15.08 75.62
N VAL A 609 31.14 -15.20 75.13
CA VAL A 609 32.02 -16.34 75.44
C VAL A 609 32.41 -16.35 76.91
N ALA A 610 32.77 -15.20 77.49
CA ALA A 610 33.12 -15.11 78.90
C ALA A 610 31.95 -15.46 79.83
N GLU A 611 30.74 -14.99 79.51
CA GLU A 611 29.51 -15.35 80.24
C GLU A 611 29.21 -16.85 80.10
N SER A 612 29.38 -17.43 78.91
CA SER A 612 29.17 -18.87 78.66
C SER A 612 30.20 -19.78 79.36
N VAL A 613 31.37 -19.25 79.75
CA VAL A 613 32.39 -19.98 80.54
C VAL A 613 32.13 -19.85 82.03
N ALA A 614 31.43 -18.80 82.46
CA ALA A 614 31.06 -18.56 83.85
C ALA A 614 29.79 -19.30 84.27
N ASP A 615 28.86 -19.50 83.33
CA ASP A 615 27.72 -20.42 83.41
C ASP A 615 28.17 -21.89 83.28
#